data_AF-A0A2E4UY05-F1
#
_entry.id   AF-A0A2E4UY05-F1
#
_cell.length_a   1.000
_cell.length_b   1.000
_cell.length_c   1.000
_cell.angle_alpha   90.00
_cell.angle_beta   90.00
_cell.angle_gamma   90.00
#
_symmetry.space_group_name_H-M   'P 1'
#
loop_
_entity.id
_entity.type
_entity.pdbx_description
1 polymer ?
#
loop_
_entity_poly.entity_id
_entity_poly.type
_entity_poly.pdbx_seq_one_letter_code
_entity_poly.pdbx_strand_id
1 'polypeptide(L)'
;IPATYFIVREKVAHWADVCLALGVPVGLLGGTVGATGMALNLASPDIVFPATAIMLLTVLYGGLISAIGYFAQRQARSPSQASLSNGLFAIALIPFLGIIGWCMNAAAGIGAFFTPATLFVFYGVFAATFYFLKKVSSQDLVNAALFSSMLCLVAGLIQWYQSDGTDRSAIAFAMNGLNCGLLIYIVVYLWSLRSRTESIEAGKANWHWMEVSAFLVFMLFAPETIRETLINQQDEEAALIENAELENRLVLLEKRLALLEGS
;
A
#
# COMPACT_ATOMS: atom_id res chain seq x y z
N ILE A 1 -17.59 -0.62 11.14
CA ILE A 1 -18.89 -1.24 11.49
C ILE A 1 -19.91 -0.25 12.08
N PRO A 2 -19.57 0.69 12.99
CA PRO A 2 -20.58 1.67 13.47
C PRO A 2 -21.03 2.64 12.36
N ALA A 3 -20.12 3.10 11.50
CA ALA A 3 -20.44 4.01 10.39
C ALA A 3 -21.47 3.42 9.39
N THR A 4 -21.33 2.14 9.03
CA THR A 4 -22.28 1.46 8.13
C THR A 4 -23.65 1.31 8.75
N TYR A 5 -23.73 0.97 10.05
CA TYR A 5 -25.01 0.89 10.77
C TYR A 5 -25.79 2.22 10.75
N PHE A 6 -25.09 3.33 10.94
CA PHE A 6 -25.70 4.66 10.94
C PHE A 6 -26.13 5.12 9.53
N ILE A 7 -25.31 4.92 8.51
CA ILE A 7 -25.64 5.26 7.12
C ILE A 7 -26.88 4.51 6.64
N VAL A 8 -27.03 3.26 7.08
CA VAL A 8 -28.16 2.38 6.73
C VAL A 8 -29.42 2.76 7.48
N ARG A 9 -29.28 3.20 8.73
CA ARG A 9 -30.40 3.70 9.54
C ARG A 9 -31.05 4.94 8.93
N GLU A 10 -30.27 5.83 8.32
CA GLU A 10 -30.81 7.02 7.62
C GLU A 10 -31.23 6.76 6.16
N LYS A 11 -31.13 5.51 5.67
CA LYS A 11 -31.44 5.11 4.28
C LYS A 11 -30.69 5.90 3.19
N VAL A 12 -29.56 6.54 3.53
CA VAL A 12 -28.78 7.39 2.61
C VAL A 12 -28.10 6.58 1.51
N ALA A 13 -27.59 5.41 1.87
CA ALA A 13 -27.05 4.43 0.94
C ALA A 13 -27.39 3.03 1.45
N HIS A 14 -27.55 2.07 0.54
CA HIS A 14 -27.72 0.70 0.98
C HIS A 14 -26.40 0.23 1.61
N TRP A 15 -26.47 -0.56 2.69
CA TRP A 15 -25.27 -1.07 3.37
C TRP A 15 -24.32 -1.78 2.39
N ALA A 16 -24.90 -2.43 1.38
CA ALA A 16 -24.17 -3.13 0.32
C ALA A 16 -23.29 -2.19 -0.51
N ASP A 17 -23.76 -0.98 -0.83
CA ASP A 17 -23.01 0.00 -1.63
C ASP A 17 -21.79 0.53 -0.85
N VAL A 18 -21.99 0.76 0.44
CA VAL A 18 -20.92 1.23 1.34
C VAL A 18 -19.89 0.13 1.57
N CYS A 19 -20.32 -1.12 1.79
CA CYS A 19 -19.42 -2.26 1.91
C CYS A 19 -18.62 -2.50 0.63
N LEU A 20 -19.27 -2.40 -0.53
CA LEU A 20 -18.61 -2.47 -1.83
C LEU A 20 -17.56 -1.36 -1.97
N ALA A 21 -17.93 -0.10 -1.74
CA ALA A 21 -17.03 1.01 -2.00
C ALA A 21 -15.88 1.18 -1.01
N LEU A 22 -16.07 0.81 0.27
CA LEU A 22 -15.07 1.04 1.32
C LEU A 22 -14.31 -0.23 1.73
N GLY A 23 -14.84 -1.43 1.47
CA GLY A 23 -14.23 -2.68 1.93
C GLY A 23 -12.78 -2.83 1.45
N VAL A 24 -12.57 -2.80 0.14
CA VAL A 24 -11.23 -2.92 -0.48
C VAL A 24 -10.30 -1.78 -0.04
N PRO A 25 -10.67 -0.49 -0.18
CA PRO A 25 -9.78 0.61 0.19
C PRO A 25 -9.38 0.63 1.67
N VAL A 26 -10.27 0.24 2.58
CA VAL A 26 -9.94 0.14 4.02
C VAL A 26 -8.99 -1.04 4.28
N GLY A 27 -9.21 -2.19 3.63
CA GLY A 27 -8.30 -3.34 3.76
C GLY A 27 -6.90 -3.05 3.20
N LEU A 28 -6.84 -2.38 2.04
CA LEU A 28 -5.60 -1.92 1.41
C LEU A 28 -4.88 -0.88 2.28
N LEU A 29 -5.61 0.06 2.89
CA LEU A 29 -5.04 1.06 3.80
C LEU A 29 -4.44 0.42 5.04
N GLY A 30 -5.14 -0.54 5.66
CA GLY A 30 -4.60 -1.29 6.80
C GLY A 30 -3.31 -2.04 6.44
N GLY A 31 -3.28 -2.67 5.27
CA GLY A 31 -2.09 -3.37 4.77
C GLY A 31 -0.91 -2.43 4.50
N THR A 32 -1.15 -1.34 3.78
CA THR A 32 -0.12 -0.35 3.43
C THR A 32 0.42 0.42 4.64
N VAL A 33 -0.40 0.70 5.65
CA VAL A 33 0.06 1.26 6.94
C VAL A 33 0.99 0.29 7.66
N GLY A 34 0.63 -1.00 7.73
CA GLY A 34 1.48 -2.04 8.30
C GLY A 34 2.81 -2.18 7.55
N ALA A 35 2.76 -2.21 6.22
CA ALA A 35 3.93 -2.29 5.37
C ALA A 35 4.88 -1.09 5.51
N THR A 36 4.32 0.12 5.65
CA THR A 36 5.09 1.33 5.93
C THR A 36 5.81 1.23 7.28
N GLY A 37 5.09 0.74 8.31
CA GLY A 37 5.65 0.48 9.63
C GLY A 37 6.84 -0.49 9.60
N MET A 38 6.71 -1.58 8.84
CA MET A 38 7.81 -2.50 8.61
C MET A 38 9.00 -1.83 7.92
N ALA A 39 8.78 -1.18 6.78
CA ALA A 39 9.85 -0.57 5.98
C ALA A 39 10.72 0.39 6.79
N LEU A 40 10.11 1.12 7.73
CA LEU A 40 10.79 2.11 8.56
C LEU A 40 11.39 1.55 9.86
N ASN A 41 10.84 0.48 10.43
CA ASN A 41 11.25 -0.03 11.75
C ASN A 41 11.87 -1.43 11.74
N LEU A 42 12.10 -2.03 10.58
CA LEU A 42 12.70 -3.36 10.48
C LEU A 42 14.11 -3.39 11.09
N ALA A 43 14.19 -3.99 12.29
CA ALA A 43 15.42 -4.30 13.01
C ALA A 43 15.89 -5.75 12.79
N SER A 44 15.02 -6.65 12.33
CA SER A 44 15.33 -8.08 12.12
C SER A 44 14.57 -8.68 10.91
N PRO A 45 15.19 -9.53 10.07
CA PRO A 45 14.53 -10.14 8.90
C PRO A 45 13.39 -11.11 9.24
N ASP A 46 13.43 -11.73 10.43
CA ASP A 46 12.50 -12.81 10.82
C ASP A 46 11.04 -12.36 10.97
N ILE A 47 10.80 -11.05 11.16
CA ILE A 47 9.46 -10.49 11.33
C ILE A 47 8.79 -10.09 10.01
N VAL A 48 9.53 -10.09 8.89
CA VAL A 48 9.03 -9.66 7.57
C VAL A 48 7.90 -10.59 7.10
N PHE A 49 8.13 -11.91 7.08
CA PHE A 49 7.12 -12.86 6.59
C PHE A 49 5.83 -12.88 7.42
N PRO A 50 5.86 -12.94 8.76
CA PRO A 50 4.66 -12.87 9.58
C PRO A 50 3.87 -11.55 9.38
N ALA A 51 4.56 -10.42 9.28
CA ALA A 51 3.90 -9.14 9.12
C ALA A 51 3.36 -8.91 7.70
N THR A 52 4.01 -9.45 6.66
CA THR A 52 3.46 -9.56 5.30
C THR A 52 2.19 -10.42 5.29
N ALA A 53 2.14 -11.52 6.05
CA ALA A 53 0.92 -12.32 6.17
C ALA A 53 -0.23 -11.52 6.80
N ILE A 54 0.05 -10.71 7.83
CA ILE A 54 -0.94 -9.80 8.45
C ILE A 54 -1.43 -8.75 7.44
N MET A 55 -0.52 -8.15 6.65
CA MET A 55 -0.87 -7.22 5.57
C MET A 55 -1.81 -7.86 4.55
N LEU A 56 -1.49 -9.07 4.07
CA LEU A 56 -2.35 -9.78 3.11
C LEU A 56 -3.70 -10.16 3.73
N LEU A 57 -3.73 -10.48 5.02
CA LEU A 57 -4.95 -10.79 5.74
C LEU A 57 -5.89 -9.57 5.84
N THR A 58 -5.36 -8.37 6.08
CA THR A 58 -6.19 -7.15 6.09
C THR A 58 -6.76 -6.85 4.70
N VAL A 59 -5.99 -7.09 3.63
CA VAL A 59 -6.48 -6.97 2.25
C VAL A 59 -7.56 -8.00 1.96
N LEU A 60 -7.37 -9.26 2.39
CA LEU A 60 -8.35 -10.33 2.24
C LEU A 60 -9.68 -9.98 2.92
N TYR A 61 -9.64 -9.52 4.18
CA TYR A 61 -10.87 -9.11 4.88
C TYR A 61 -11.57 -7.95 4.19
N GLY A 62 -10.83 -6.95 3.69
CA GLY A 62 -11.40 -5.85 2.92
C GLY A 62 -12.07 -6.33 1.62
N GLY A 63 -11.42 -7.24 0.90
CA GLY A 63 -11.95 -7.88 -0.30
C GLY A 63 -13.21 -8.69 -0.04
N LEU A 64 -13.24 -9.50 1.03
CA LEU A 64 -14.42 -10.28 1.42
C LEU A 64 -15.62 -9.36 1.75
N ILE A 65 -15.39 -8.28 2.50
CA ILE A 65 -16.43 -7.29 2.82
C ILE A 65 -16.97 -6.65 1.54
N SER A 66 -16.09 -6.29 0.61
CA SER A 66 -16.47 -5.73 -0.69
C SER A 66 -17.26 -6.73 -1.54
N ALA A 67 -16.88 -8.01 -1.54
CA ALA A 67 -17.58 -9.06 -2.27
C ALA A 67 -18.99 -9.31 -1.71
N ILE A 68 -19.14 -9.32 -0.38
CA ILE A 68 -20.45 -9.39 0.29
C ILE A 68 -21.32 -8.20 -0.15
N GLY A 69 -20.75 -6.99 -0.18
CA GLY A 69 -21.42 -5.80 -0.69
C GLY A 69 -21.88 -5.97 -2.15
N TYR A 70 -21.01 -6.43 -3.04
CA TYR A 70 -21.33 -6.66 -4.45
C TYR A 70 -22.50 -7.63 -4.65
N PHE A 71 -22.49 -8.79 -3.97
CA PHE A 71 -23.57 -9.77 -4.10
C PHE A 71 -24.88 -9.30 -3.46
N ALA A 72 -24.80 -8.58 -2.33
CA ALA A 72 -25.97 -8.04 -1.66
C ALA A 72 -26.64 -6.89 -2.42
N GLN A 73 -25.87 -6.12 -3.21
CA GLN A 73 -26.40 -5.03 -4.04
C GLN A 73 -27.45 -5.53 -5.06
N ARG A 74 -27.30 -6.76 -5.57
CA ARG A 74 -28.27 -7.37 -6.49
C ARG A 74 -29.66 -7.56 -5.88
N GLN A 75 -29.76 -7.59 -4.55
CA GLN A 75 -31.02 -7.75 -3.81
C GLN A 75 -31.59 -6.40 -3.35
N ALA A 76 -30.81 -5.32 -3.42
CA ALA A 76 -31.19 -3.99 -2.95
C ALA A 76 -32.01 -3.24 -4.02
N ARG A 77 -33.32 -3.07 -3.79
CA ARG A 77 -34.17 -2.21 -4.62
C ARG A 77 -33.96 -0.74 -4.27
N SER A 78 -33.56 0.04 -5.29
CA SER A 78 -33.52 1.50 -5.43
C SER A 78 -32.88 2.31 -4.27
N PRO A 79 -31.81 3.08 -4.53
CA PRO A 79 -31.24 3.97 -3.51
C PRO A 79 -32.27 5.03 -3.09
N SER A 80 -32.47 5.20 -1.79
CA SER A 80 -33.32 6.27 -1.27
C SER A 80 -32.55 7.60 -1.35
N GLN A 81 -33.21 8.66 -1.82
CA GLN A 81 -32.66 10.02 -2.01
C GLN A 81 -32.36 10.78 -0.69
N ALA A 82 -32.02 10.09 0.40
CA ALA A 82 -31.62 10.72 1.65
C ALA A 82 -30.14 11.14 1.57
N SER A 83 -29.78 12.30 2.11
CA SER A 83 -28.38 12.77 2.22
C SER A 83 -27.92 12.67 3.66
N LEU A 84 -26.64 12.37 3.86
CA LEU A 84 -26.06 12.24 5.19
C LEU A 84 -26.09 13.58 5.95
N SER A 85 -26.63 13.58 7.17
CA SER A 85 -26.58 14.74 8.08
C SER A 85 -25.14 15.09 8.50
N ASN A 86 -24.87 16.37 8.76
CA ASN A 86 -23.54 16.85 9.19
C ASN A 86 -23.01 16.12 10.41
N GLY A 87 -23.89 15.85 11.39
CA GLY A 87 -23.51 15.12 12.60
C GLY A 87 -23.15 13.66 12.31
N LEU A 88 -23.86 13.02 11.37
CA LEU A 88 -23.63 11.61 11.03
C LEU A 88 -22.37 11.42 10.19
N PHE A 89 -22.08 12.36 9.29
CA PHE A 89 -20.80 12.44 8.59
C PHE A 89 -19.63 12.53 9.57
N ALA A 90 -19.73 13.41 10.58
CA ALA A 90 -18.72 13.54 11.62
C ALA A 90 -18.57 12.26 12.47
N ILE A 91 -19.69 11.63 12.86
CA ILE A 91 -19.70 10.36 13.60
C ILE A 91 -19.11 9.21 12.80
N ALA A 92 -19.20 9.21 11.47
CA ALA A 92 -18.55 8.20 10.63
C ALA A 92 -17.06 8.49 10.43
N LEU A 93 -16.71 9.75 10.14
CA LEU A 93 -15.36 10.14 9.74
C LEU A 93 -14.39 10.27 10.91
N ILE A 94 -14.78 10.91 12.02
CA ILE A 94 -13.90 11.18 13.17
C ILE A 94 -13.34 9.90 13.78
N PRO A 95 -14.15 8.88 14.15
CA PRO A 95 -13.60 7.65 14.71
C PRO A 95 -12.78 6.87 13.68
N PHE A 96 -13.14 6.94 12.40
CA PHE A 96 -12.33 6.31 11.34
C PHE A 96 -10.93 6.93 11.26
N LEU A 97 -10.84 8.26 11.17
CA LEU A 97 -9.56 8.98 11.17
C LEU A 97 -8.80 8.80 12.49
N GLY A 98 -9.50 8.74 13.63
CA GLY A 98 -8.89 8.47 14.93
C GLY A 98 -8.24 7.09 15.02
N ILE A 99 -8.93 6.05 14.55
CA ILE A 99 -8.39 4.68 14.51
C ILE A 99 -7.20 4.61 13.56
N ILE A 100 -7.32 5.15 12.34
CA ILE A 100 -6.21 5.13 11.38
C ILE A 100 -5.02 5.94 11.90
N GLY A 101 -5.25 7.13 12.47
CA GLY A 101 -4.20 7.94 13.08
C GLY A 101 -3.51 7.22 14.24
N TRP A 102 -4.25 6.48 15.06
CA TRP A 102 -3.67 5.63 16.10
C TRP A 102 -2.83 4.50 15.51
N CYS A 103 -3.33 3.79 14.48
CA CYS A 103 -2.58 2.75 13.78
C CYS A 103 -1.29 3.29 13.15
N MET A 104 -1.34 4.44 12.48
CA MET A 104 -0.17 5.12 11.91
C MET A 104 0.83 5.50 12.99
N ASN A 105 0.35 6.07 14.10
CA ASN A 105 1.22 6.43 15.22
C ASN A 105 1.93 5.20 15.82
N ALA A 106 1.19 4.10 15.99
CA ALA A 106 1.74 2.84 16.49
C ALA A 106 2.70 2.17 15.50
N ALA A 107 2.49 2.36 14.20
CA ALA A 107 3.30 1.72 13.16
C ALA A 107 4.66 2.40 12.94
N ALA A 108 4.70 3.73 12.79
CA ALA A 108 5.95 4.47 12.55
C ALA A 108 5.94 5.92 13.04
N GLY A 109 4.89 6.33 13.78
CA GLY A 109 4.65 7.73 14.12
C GLY A 109 3.99 8.49 12.97
N ILE A 110 3.08 9.41 13.30
CA ILE A 110 2.27 10.16 12.31
C ILE A 110 3.15 10.95 11.32
N GLY A 111 4.25 11.53 11.81
CA GLY A 111 5.16 12.33 10.98
C GLY A 111 5.84 11.54 9.85
N ALA A 112 6.00 10.23 10.01
CA ALA A 112 6.62 9.39 9.00
C ALA A 112 5.72 9.15 7.77
N PHE A 113 4.41 9.32 7.91
CA PHE A 113 3.45 9.11 6.83
C PHE A 113 3.21 10.36 5.98
N PHE A 114 3.46 11.56 6.53
CA PHE A 114 3.25 12.83 5.85
C PHE A 114 4.58 13.47 5.47
N THR A 115 5.22 12.92 4.44
CA THR A 115 6.47 13.47 3.92
C THR A 115 6.21 14.67 3.01
N PRO A 116 7.05 15.72 3.06
CA PRO A 116 6.89 16.90 2.20
C PRO A 116 6.85 16.56 0.71
N ALA A 117 7.64 15.56 0.29
CA ALA A 117 7.69 15.13 -1.11
C ALA A 117 6.33 14.56 -1.57
N THR A 118 5.70 13.68 -0.78
CA THR A 118 4.40 13.10 -1.15
C THR A 118 3.32 14.18 -1.22
N LEU A 119 3.31 15.10 -0.25
CA LEU A 119 2.39 16.22 -0.23
C LEU A 119 2.56 17.14 -1.45
N PHE A 120 3.81 17.36 -1.90
CA PHE A 120 4.08 18.16 -3.09
C PHE A 120 3.51 17.53 -4.37
N VAL A 121 3.65 16.21 -4.55
CA VAL A 121 3.06 15.50 -5.70
C VAL A 121 1.53 15.63 -5.69
N PHE A 122 0.90 15.36 -4.54
CA PHE A 122 -0.55 15.50 -4.40
C PHE A 122 -1.01 16.94 -4.64
N TYR A 123 -0.33 17.91 -4.05
CA TYR A 123 -0.64 19.32 -4.28
C TYR A 123 -0.56 19.68 -5.77
N GLY A 124 0.50 19.26 -6.46
CA GLY A 124 0.69 19.53 -7.89
C GLY A 124 -0.42 18.95 -8.76
N VAL A 125 -0.79 17.69 -8.54
CA VAL A 125 -1.87 17.05 -9.29
C VAL A 125 -3.22 17.69 -8.99
N PHE A 126 -3.55 17.92 -7.72
CA PHE A 126 -4.83 18.56 -7.35
C PHE A 126 -4.90 20.00 -7.88
N ALA A 127 -3.83 20.78 -7.78
CA ALA A 127 -3.76 22.12 -8.35
C ALA A 127 -3.98 22.09 -9.87
N ALA A 128 -3.36 21.14 -10.58
CA ALA A 128 -3.61 20.94 -12.00
C ALA A 128 -5.08 20.57 -12.27
N THR A 129 -5.67 19.66 -11.50
CA THR A 129 -7.09 19.30 -11.63
C THR A 129 -8.00 20.51 -11.46
N PHE A 130 -7.78 21.34 -10.44
CA PHE A 130 -8.55 22.58 -10.23
C PHE A 130 -8.30 23.65 -11.29
N TYR A 131 -7.09 23.70 -11.86
CA TYR A 131 -6.75 24.65 -12.91
C TYR A 131 -7.40 24.29 -14.26
N PHE A 132 -7.38 23.00 -14.63
CA PHE A 132 -7.91 22.53 -15.91
C PHE A 132 -9.41 22.26 -15.90
N LEU A 133 -9.98 21.82 -14.77
CA LEU A 133 -11.41 21.52 -14.66
C LEU A 133 -12.18 22.70 -14.07
N LYS A 134 -13.05 23.31 -14.88
CA LYS A 134 -13.94 24.40 -14.44
C LYS A 134 -14.95 23.98 -13.37
N LYS A 135 -15.31 22.69 -13.34
CA LYS A 135 -16.19 22.08 -12.34
C LYS A 135 -15.60 20.71 -12.00
N VAL A 136 -15.26 20.52 -10.74
CA VAL A 136 -14.64 19.28 -10.27
C VAL A 136 -15.71 18.36 -9.70
N SER A 137 -15.84 17.15 -10.25
CA SER A 137 -16.70 16.10 -9.71
C SER A 137 -15.96 15.28 -8.65
N SER A 138 -16.70 14.58 -7.79
CA SER A 138 -16.13 13.67 -6.80
C SER A 138 -15.32 12.54 -7.46
N GLN A 139 -15.72 12.12 -8.67
CA GLN A 139 -14.97 11.13 -9.46
C GLN A 139 -13.61 11.68 -9.92
N ASP A 140 -13.52 12.96 -10.26
CA ASP A 140 -12.26 13.60 -10.68
C ASP A 140 -11.27 13.67 -9.52
N LEU A 141 -11.75 13.95 -8.32
CA LEU A 141 -10.93 13.93 -7.10
C LEU A 141 -10.39 12.54 -6.80
N VAL A 142 -11.22 11.50 -6.97
CA VAL A 142 -10.78 10.10 -6.83
C VAL A 142 -9.73 9.74 -7.87
N ASN A 143 -9.95 10.11 -9.14
CA ASN A 143 -9.00 9.85 -10.22
C ASN A 143 -7.68 10.62 -10.00
N ALA A 144 -7.73 11.87 -9.53
CA ALA A 144 -6.56 12.66 -9.18
C ALA A 144 -5.78 12.05 -8.01
N ALA A 145 -6.48 11.55 -6.98
CA ALA A 145 -5.86 10.84 -5.86
C ALA A 145 -5.17 9.55 -6.32
N LEU A 146 -5.84 8.74 -7.15
CA LEU A 146 -5.28 7.52 -7.74
C LEU A 146 -4.03 7.84 -8.57
N PHE A 147 -4.11 8.84 -9.45
CA PHE A 147 -2.99 9.26 -10.30
C PHE A 147 -1.81 9.76 -9.47
N SER A 148 -2.06 10.55 -8.42
CA SER A 148 -1.02 11.00 -7.48
C SER A 148 -0.35 9.82 -6.78
N SER A 149 -1.12 8.82 -6.32
CA SER A 149 -0.58 7.59 -5.73
C SER A 149 0.27 6.80 -6.72
N MET A 150 -0.16 6.66 -7.97
CA MET A 150 0.62 6.00 -9.03
C MET A 150 1.94 6.75 -9.28
N LEU A 151 1.93 8.09 -9.34
CA LEU A 151 3.15 8.88 -9.52
C LEU A 151 4.13 8.69 -8.35
N CYS A 152 3.64 8.76 -7.10
CA CYS A 152 4.46 8.50 -5.92
C CYS A 152 5.04 7.07 -5.93
N LEU A 153 4.25 6.08 -6.32
CA LEU A 153 4.71 4.70 -6.43
C LEU A 153 5.83 4.58 -7.46
N VAL A 154 5.63 5.07 -8.69
CA VAL A 154 6.60 4.96 -9.76
C VAL A 154 7.88 5.73 -9.42
N ALA A 155 7.76 6.95 -8.91
CA ALA A 155 8.91 7.73 -8.49
C ALA A 155 9.68 7.08 -7.32
N GLY A 156 8.97 6.48 -6.35
CA GLY A 156 9.60 5.71 -5.28
C GLY A 156 10.31 4.46 -5.80
N LEU A 157 9.74 3.75 -6.78
CA LEU A 157 10.44 2.61 -7.42
C LEU A 157 11.68 3.06 -8.20
N ILE A 158 11.63 4.19 -8.90
CA ILE A 158 12.81 4.75 -9.58
C ILE A 158 13.92 5.01 -8.56
N GLN A 159 13.61 5.65 -7.43
CA GLN A 159 14.57 5.90 -6.37
C GLN A 159 15.11 4.59 -5.77
N TRP A 160 14.24 3.61 -5.55
CA TRP A 160 14.61 2.29 -5.03
C TRP A 160 15.64 1.60 -5.93
N TYR A 161 15.38 1.54 -7.24
CA TYR A 161 16.30 0.91 -8.20
C TYR A 161 17.59 1.69 -8.42
N GLN A 162 17.57 3.03 -8.29
CA GLN A 162 18.80 3.83 -8.33
C GLN A 162 19.71 3.61 -7.12
N SER A 163 19.15 3.15 -6.00
CA SER A 163 19.86 2.93 -4.73
C SER A 163 20.28 1.47 -4.49
N ASP A 164 20.21 0.61 -5.51
CA ASP A 164 20.45 -0.83 -5.38
C ASP A 164 19.58 -1.53 -4.31
N GLY A 165 18.40 -0.98 -4.00
CA GLY A 165 17.49 -1.54 -2.99
C GLY A 165 17.93 -1.32 -1.54
N THR A 166 18.83 -0.37 -1.29
CA THR A 166 19.28 -0.04 0.07
C THR A 166 18.51 1.13 0.70
N ASP A 167 17.90 2.00 -0.11
CA ASP A 167 17.21 3.19 0.38
C ASP A 167 15.77 2.91 0.82
N ARG A 168 15.60 2.60 2.10
CA ARG A 168 14.28 2.38 2.73
C ARG A 168 13.34 3.59 2.58
N SER A 169 13.87 4.80 2.40
CA SER A 169 13.06 6.01 2.25
C SER A 169 12.26 6.03 0.95
N ALA A 170 12.78 5.39 -0.11
CA ALA A 170 12.13 5.26 -1.41
C ALA A 170 10.85 4.41 -1.32
N ILE A 171 10.91 3.28 -0.60
CA ILE A 171 9.74 2.44 -0.32
C ILE A 171 8.73 3.21 0.54
N ALA A 172 9.20 3.87 1.60
CA ALA A 172 8.33 4.66 2.46
C ALA A 172 7.60 5.77 1.68
N PHE A 173 8.28 6.43 0.73
CA PHE A 173 7.68 7.42 -0.15
C PHE A 173 6.57 6.82 -1.04
N ALA A 174 6.81 5.68 -1.69
CA ALA A 174 5.81 4.97 -2.48
C ALA A 174 4.59 4.55 -1.63
N MET A 175 4.83 3.96 -0.46
CA MET A 175 3.80 3.52 0.48
C MET A 175 2.97 4.70 1.02
N ASN A 176 3.62 5.82 1.36
CA ASN A 176 2.93 7.04 1.80
C ASN A 176 2.05 7.64 0.72
N GLY A 177 2.48 7.58 -0.55
CA GLY A 177 1.65 7.96 -1.69
C GLY A 177 0.35 7.15 -1.78
N LEU A 178 0.43 5.84 -1.54
CA LEU A 178 -0.74 4.95 -1.48
C LEU A 178 -1.62 5.24 -0.26
N ASN A 179 -1.04 5.38 0.94
CA ASN A 179 -1.77 5.71 2.17
C ASN A 179 -2.56 7.02 2.01
N CYS A 180 -1.92 8.07 1.49
CA CYS A 180 -2.56 9.36 1.26
C CYS A 180 -3.71 9.26 0.25
N GLY A 181 -3.51 8.57 -0.88
CA GLY A 181 -4.55 8.45 -1.90
C GLY A 181 -5.75 7.62 -1.45
N LEU A 182 -5.52 6.51 -0.74
CA LEU A 182 -6.59 5.69 -0.15
C LEU A 182 -7.38 6.47 0.90
N LEU A 183 -6.70 7.23 1.76
CA LEU A 183 -7.35 8.13 2.72
C LEU A 183 -8.22 9.17 2.03
N ILE A 184 -7.69 9.83 1.01
CA ILE A 184 -8.44 10.83 0.23
C ILE A 184 -9.65 10.18 -0.44
N TYR A 185 -9.49 8.99 -1.04
CA TYR A 185 -10.62 8.26 -1.62
C TYR A 185 -11.74 8.01 -0.61
N ILE A 186 -11.41 7.53 0.60
CA ILE A 186 -12.39 7.25 1.65
C ILE A 186 -13.11 8.53 2.08
N VAL A 187 -12.37 9.63 2.26
CA VAL A 187 -12.92 10.95 2.62
C VAL A 187 -13.85 11.47 1.51
N VAL A 188 -13.41 11.42 0.26
CA VAL A 188 -14.18 11.88 -0.91
C VAL A 188 -15.44 11.02 -1.10
N TYR A 189 -15.35 9.71 -0.87
CA TYR A 189 -16.53 8.83 -0.93
C TYR A 189 -17.57 9.20 0.12
N LEU A 190 -17.16 9.36 1.39
CA LEU A 190 -18.06 9.82 2.46
C LEU A 190 -18.61 11.23 2.17
N TRP A 191 -17.79 12.11 1.59
CA TRP A 191 -18.22 13.43 1.15
C TRP A 191 -19.26 13.37 0.02
N SER A 192 -19.11 12.43 -0.92
CA SER A 192 -20.05 12.23 -2.02
C SER A 192 -21.42 11.78 -1.52
N LEU A 193 -21.46 10.91 -0.50
CA LEU A 193 -22.71 10.49 0.17
C LEU A 193 -23.43 11.65 0.87
N ARG A 194 -22.67 12.66 1.32
CA ARG A 194 -23.23 13.89 1.90
C ARG A 194 -23.75 14.84 0.83
N SER A 195 -22.94 15.13 -0.18
CA SER A 195 -23.16 16.23 -1.11
C SER A 195 -24.10 15.91 -2.27
N ARG A 196 -24.62 14.67 -2.36
CA ARG A 196 -25.43 14.17 -3.48
C ARG A 196 -24.77 14.43 -4.85
N THR A 197 -23.44 14.47 -4.86
CA THR A 197 -22.66 14.56 -6.10
C THR A 197 -22.81 13.26 -6.88
N GLU A 198 -22.46 13.31 -8.16
CA GLU A 198 -22.44 12.14 -9.05
C GLU A 198 -21.86 10.91 -8.35
N SER A 199 -22.53 9.77 -8.53
CA SER A 199 -22.13 8.52 -7.92
C SER A 199 -20.73 8.14 -8.37
N ILE A 200 -19.82 7.98 -7.41
CA ILE A 200 -18.48 7.43 -7.67
C ILE A 200 -18.65 6.00 -8.17
N GLU A 201 -17.97 5.65 -9.26
CA GLU A 201 -17.92 4.29 -9.81
C GLU A 201 -17.05 3.39 -8.91
N ALA A 202 -17.57 3.04 -7.74
CA ALA A 202 -16.85 2.33 -6.69
C ALA A 202 -16.19 1.02 -7.16
N GLY A 203 -16.88 0.25 -8.02
CA GLY A 203 -16.33 -0.99 -8.58
C GLY A 203 -15.07 -0.73 -9.42
N LYS A 204 -15.10 0.29 -10.28
CA LYS A 204 -13.96 0.70 -11.10
C LYS A 204 -12.83 1.25 -10.23
N ALA A 205 -13.13 2.13 -9.27
CA ALA A 205 -12.12 2.70 -8.38
C ALA A 205 -11.42 1.61 -7.56
N ASN A 206 -12.16 0.67 -6.97
CA ASN A 206 -11.60 -0.44 -6.21
C ASN A 206 -10.70 -1.32 -7.06
N TRP A 207 -11.06 -1.58 -8.32
CA TRP A 207 -10.23 -2.34 -9.26
C TRP A 207 -8.87 -1.68 -9.45
N HIS A 208 -8.84 -0.37 -9.73
CA HIS A 208 -7.57 0.35 -9.90
C HIS A 208 -6.75 0.37 -8.60
N TRP A 209 -7.37 0.56 -7.44
CA TRP A 209 -6.66 0.50 -6.16
C TRP A 209 -6.03 -0.86 -5.89
N MET A 210 -6.72 -1.95 -6.27
CA MET A 210 -6.18 -3.30 -6.21
C MET A 210 -4.99 -3.47 -7.16
N GLU A 211 -5.06 -2.97 -8.39
CA GLU A 211 -3.95 -3.05 -9.34
C GLU A 211 -2.70 -2.33 -8.84
N VAL A 212 -2.83 -1.08 -8.37
CA VAL A 212 -1.69 -0.30 -7.89
C VAL A 212 -1.08 -0.94 -6.64
N SER A 213 -1.91 -1.45 -5.73
CA SER A 213 -1.44 -2.10 -4.51
C SER A 213 -0.80 -3.46 -4.79
N ALA A 214 -1.37 -4.25 -5.70
CA ALA A 214 -0.80 -5.53 -6.12
C ALA A 214 0.53 -5.31 -6.84
N PHE A 215 0.63 -4.28 -7.69
CA PHE A 215 1.88 -3.90 -8.34
C PHE A 215 2.98 -3.59 -7.32
N LEU A 216 2.67 -2.82 -6.28
CA LEU A 216 3.61 -2.57 -5.19
C LEU A 216 4.02 -3.86 -4.47
N VAL A 217 3.05 -4.68 -4.05
CA VAL A 217 3.31 -5.92 -3.30
C VAL A 217 4.19 -6.86 -4.13
N PHE A 218 3.88 -7.06 -5.40
CA PHE A 218 4.70 -7.89 -6.26
C PHE A 218 6.07 -7.29 -6.51
N MET A 219 6.22 -5.97 -6.64
CA MET A 219 7.56 -5.38 -6.81
C MET A 219 8.41 -5.43 -5.53
N LEU A 220 7.79 -5.37 -4.36
CA LEU A 220 8.51 -5.41 -3.07
C LEU A 220 8.84 -6.83 -2.60
N PHE A 221 7.97 -7.79 -2.91
CA PHE A 221 8.04 -9.17 -2.41
C PHE A 221 8.23 -10.21 -3.53
N ALA A 222 8.40 -9.80 -4.79
CA ALA A 222 8.79 -10.75 -5.84
C ALA A 222 10.12 -11.39 -5.47
N PRO A 223 10.29 -12.69 -5.81
CA PRO A 223 11.57 -13.35 -5.70
C PRO A 223 12.61 -12.64 -6.58
N GLU A 224 13.85 -12.91 -6.23
CA GLU A 224 15.06 -12.27 -6.74
C GLU A 224 14.94 -11.88 -8.21
N THR A 225 15.15 -10.59 -8.46
CA THR A 225 15.15 -10.07 -9.83
C THR A 225 16.24 -10.78 -10.65
N ILE A 226 16.09 -10.85 -11.97
CA ILE A 226 17.09 -11.48 -12.87
C ILE A 226 18.52 -10.99 -12.54
N ARG A 227 18.64 -9.73 -12.11
CA ARG A 227 19.89 -9.16 -11.63
C ARG A 227 20.44 -9.86 -10.38
N GLU A 228 19.63 -10.04 -9.34
CA GLU A 228 20.03 -10.72 -8.10
C GLU A 228 20.39 -12.18 -8.36
N THR A 229 19.66 -12.87 -9.25
CA THR A 229 20.08 -14.22 -9.68
C THR A 229 21.42 -14.23 -10.40
N LEU A 230 21.73 -13.20 -11.22
CA LEU A 230 23.02 -13.10 -11.91
C LEU A 230 24.16 -12.73 -10.95
N ILE A 231 23.90 -11.88 -9.96
CA ILE A 231 24.85 -11.53 -8.90
C ILE A 231 25.10 -12.75 -8.01
N ASN A 232 24.06 -13.43 -7.55
CA ASN A 232 24.21 -14.64 -6.75
C ASN A 232 24.93 -15.73 -7.53
N GLN A 233 24.69 -15.89 -8.84
CA GLN A 233 25.48 -16.78 -9.69
C GLN A 233 26.95 -16.37 -9.76
N GLN A 234 27.25 -15.06 -9.92
CA GLN A 234 28.63 -14.57 -9.92
C GLN A 234 29.33 -14.73 -8.57
N ASP A 235 28.62 -14.49 -7.47
CA ASP A 235 29.13 -14.64 -6.11
C ASP A 235 29.34 -16.12 -5.76
N GLU A 236 28.46 -17.02 -6.20
CA GLU A 236 28.65 -18.46 -6.11
C GLU A 236 29.87 -18.91 -6.92
N GLU A 237 30.01 -18.45 -8.17
CA GLU A 237 31.18 -18.74 -9.00
C GLU A 237 32.48 -18.22 -8.38
N ALA A 238 32.48 -17.01 -7.84
CA ALA A 238 33.64 -16.42 -7.16
C ALA A 238 34.02 -17.19 -5.89
N ALA A 239 33.03 -17.56 -5.06
CA ALA A 239 33.24 -18.33 -3.84
C ALA A 239 33.75 -19.76 -4.12
N LEU A 240 33.32 -20.37 -5.23
CA LEU A 240 33.83 -21.67 -5.67
C LEU A 240 35.29 -21.57 -6.13
N ILE A 241 35.66 -20.52 -6.86
CA ILE A 241 37.05 -20.28 -7.29
C ILE A 241 37.96 -20.04 -6.07
N GLU A 242 37.51 -19.25 -5.11
CA GLU A 242 38.27 -18.97 -3.88
C GLU A 242 38.49 -20.25 -3.04
N ASN A 243 37.45 -21.06 -2.85
CA ASN A 243 37.57 -22.34 -2.13
C ASN A 243 38.51 -23.31 -2.85
N ALA A 244 38.45 -23.41 -4.17
CA ALA A 244 39.36 -24.26 -4.95
C ALA A 244 40.82 -23.79 -4.83
N GLU A 245 41.08 -22.49 -4.74
CA GLU A 245 42.43 -21.97 -4.49
C GLU A 245 42.93 -22.31 -3.08
N LEU A 246 42.07 -22.17 -2.07
CA LEU A 246 42.39 -22.53 -0.69
C LEU A 246 42.70 -24.01 -0.51
N GLU A 247 41.92 -24.90 -1.13
CA GLU A 247 42.18 -26.34 -1.11
C GLU A 247 43.54 -26.68 -1.75
N ASN A 248 43.86 -26.07 -2.90
CA ASN A 248 45.16 -26.25 -3.53
C ASN A 248 46.32 -25.77 -2.65
N ARG A 249 46.14 -24.67 -1.92
CA ARG A 249 47.13 -24.17 -0.95
C ARG A 249 47.31 -25.13 0.22
N LEU A 250 46.24 -25.72 0.73
CA LEU A 250 46.31 -26.71 1.82
C LEU A 250 47.07 -27.97 1.39
N VAL A 251 46.73 -28.54 0.24
CA VAL A 251 47.42 -29.73 -0.31
C VAL A 251 48.91 -29.47 -0.53
N LEU A 252 49.29 -28.26 -0.97
CA LEU A 252 50.69 -27.87 -1.14
C LEU A 252 51.42 -27.80 0.21
N LEU A 253 50.78 -27.26 1.24
CA LEU A 253 51.35 -27.15 2.59
C LEU A 253 51.51 -28.53 3.24
N GLU A 254 50.53 -29.42 3.11
CA GLU A 254 50.63 -30.81 3.57
C GLU A 254 51.80 -31.54 2.91
N LYS A 255 51.96 -31.39 1.60
CA LYS A 255 53.09 -31.98 0.87
C LYS A 255 54.44 -31.45 1.33
N ARG A 256 54.53 -30.16 1.69
CA ARG A 256 55.75 -29.56 2.25
C ARG A 256 56.05 -30.06 3.66
N LEU A 257 55.03 -30.22 4.50
CA LEU A 257 55.18 -30.79 5.84
C LEU A 257 55.65 -32.26 5.78
N ALA A 258 55.06 -33.07 4.91
CA ALA A 258 55.46 -34.47 4.72
C ALA A 258 56.92 -34.62 4.25
N LEU A 259 57.43 -33.66 3.45
CA LEU A 259 58.83 -33.63 3.04
C LEU A 259 59.79 -33.22 4.15
N LEU A 260 59.33 -32.44 5.14
CA LEU A 260 60.12 -32.01 6.29
C LEU A 260 60.09 -33.03 7.43
N GLU A 261 59.00 -33.78 7.59
CA GLU A 261 58.89 -34.88 8.58
C GLU A 261 59.58 -36.16 8.11
N GLY A 262 59.78 -36.33 6.80
CA GLY A 262 60.48 -37.46 6.19
C GLY A 262 62.01 -37.31 6.07
N SER A 263 62.58 -36.19 6.53
CA SER A 263 64.02 -35.90 6.56
C SER A 263 64.56 -35.88 7.98
#